data_AF-A0A3D0NAV0-F1
#
_entry.id   AF-A0A3D0NAV0-F1
#
_cell.length_a   1.000
_cell.length_b   1.000
_cell.length_c   1.000
_cell.angle_alpha   90.00
_cell.angle_beta   90.00
_cell.angle_gamma   90.00
#
_symmetry.space_group_name_H-M   'P 1'
#
loop_
_entity.id
_entity.type
_entity.pdbx_description
1 polymer ?
#
loop_
_entity_poly.entity_id
_entity_poly.type
_entity_poly.pdbx_seq_one_letter_code
_entity_poly.pdbx_strand_id
1 'polypeptide(L)'
;MYRTFIRSLAVVGLLALGISTLDAAGPKITDPAKVDSDYALQGEYSGSFENNGETIKAGAQIIALGNAEFAISFYPGGLPGDGFGKDKSKVVRANGKLENGSVKFTGEKGSAVLSKDGIALFDTDGNGGPVLKKVNRKSPTLGAKPPKGAVVLFDGSNVDNWKNGRLSDDGLLMEGT
;
A
#
# COMPACT_ATOMS: atom_id res chain seq x y z
N MET A 1 35.73 -47.89 -58.35
CA MET A 1 34.94 -46.71 -58.78
C MET A 1 33.52 -46.92 -58.25
N TYR A 2 32.91 -46.13 -57.37
CA TYR A 2 33.16 -44.83 -56.75
C TYR A 2 32.53 -44.93 -55.33
N ARG A 3 33.20 -44.45 -54.29
CA ARG A 3 32.78 -44.58 -52.87
C ARG A 3 31.82 -43.43 -52.52
N THR A 4 30.62 -43.76 -52.04
CA THR A 4 29.59 -42.81 -51.60
C THR A 4 30.01 -42.17 -50.28
N PHE A 5 30.31 -40.87 -50.28
CA PHE A 5 30.58 -40.09 -49.07
C PHE A 5 29.28 -39.46 -48.56
N ILE A 6 28.89 -39.85 -47.34
CA ILE A 6 27.94 -39.15 -46.48
C ILE A 6 28.75 -38.18 -45.60
N ARG A 7 28.17 -37.01 -45.28
CA ARG A 7 28.43 -36.07 -44.14
C ARG A 7 28.49 -34.63 -44.67
N SER A 8 27.96 -33.59 -44.05
CA SER A 8 27.17 -33.37 -42.83
C SER A 8 26.64 -31.94 -42.98
N LEU A 9 25.33 -31.70 -42.79
CA LEU A 9 24.80 -30.34 -42.73
C LEU A 9 24.65 -29.96 -41.25
N ALA A 10 25.56 -29.14 -40.73
CA ALA A 10 25.49 -28.60 -39.39
C ALA A 10 24.47 -27.45 -39.36
N VAL A 11 23.35 -27.65 -38.66
CA VAL A 11 22.38 -26.59 -38.37
C VAL A 11 22.84 -25.90 -37.08
N VAL A 12 23.32 -24.68 -37.20
CA VAL A 12 23.61 -23.80 -36.06
C VAL A 12 22.29 -23.14 -35.64
N GLY A 13 21.66 -23.70 -34.60
CA GLY A 13 20.54 -23.05 -33.92
C GLY A 13 21.07 -22.07 -32.88
N LEU A 14 21.17 -20.78 -33.22
CA LEU A 14 21.50 -19.74 -32.25
C LEU A 14 20.22 -19.35 -31.49
N LEU A 15 20.13 -19.80 -30.24
CA LEU A 15 19.05 -19.47 -29.31
C LEU A 15 19.26 -18.02 -28.82
N ALA A 16 18.49 -17.07 -29.36
CA ALA A 16 18.45 -15.71 -28.84
C ALA A 16 17.57 -15.68 -27.58
N LEU A 17 18.22 -15.67 -26.40
CA LEU A 17 17.58 -15.36 -25.13
C LEU A 17 17.20 -13.87 -25.13
N GLY A 18 15.93 -13.59 -25.42
CA GLY A 18 15.36 -12.26 -25.22
C GLY A 18 15.34 -11.93 -23.73
N ILE A 19 16.16 -10.96 -23.32
CA ILE A 19 16.02 -10.32 -22.02
C ILE A 19 14.77 -9.44 -22.11
N SER A 20 13.67 -9.89 -21.51
CA SER A 20 12.50 -9.03 -21.32
C SER A 20 12.84 -8.04 -20.21
N THR A 21 13.13 -6.80 -20.58
CA THR A 21 13.04 -5.69 -19.63
C THR A 21 11.57 -5.58 -19.22
N LEU A 22 11.26 -5.89 -17.96
CA LEU A 22 10.00 -5.44 -17.36
C LEU A 22 10.11 -3.92 -17.21
N ASP A 23 9.85 -3.21 -18.31
CA ASP A 23 9.45 -1.82 -18.22
C ASP A 23 8.15 -1.82 -17.39
N ALA A 24 8.15 -1.09 -16.28
CA ALA A 24 6.93 -0.72 -15.59
C ALA A 24 6.15 0.27 -16.47
N ALA A 25 5.67 -0.20 -17.62
CA ALA A 25 4.92 0.52 -18.63
C ALA A 25 3.43 0.62 -18.25
N GLY A 26 3.17 0.93 -16.97
CA GLY A 26 1.84 1.29 -16.50
C GLY A 26 1.62 2.80 -16.66
N PRO A 27 0.38 3.25 -16.88
CA PRO A 27 0.08 4.68 -16.85
C PRO A 27 0.50 5.27 -15.50
N LYS A 28 1.16 6.43 -15.53
CA LYS A 28 1.43 7.22 -14.31
C LYS A 28 0.11 7.86 -13.87
N ILE A 29 -0.58 7.19 -12.95
CA ILE A 29 -1.87 7.65 -12.43
C ILE A 29 -1.62 8.68 -11.32
N THR A 30 -1.99 9.92 -11.58
CA THR A 30 -1.96 11.03 -10.60
C THR A 30 -3.30 11.27 -9.93
N ASP A 31 -4.36 10.60 -10.42
CA ASP A 31 -5.72 10.72 -9.91
C ASP A 31 -6.13 9.45 -9.14
N PRO A 32 -6.34 9.54 -7.81
CA PRO A 32 -6.82 8.42 -6.99
C PRO A 32 -8.19 7.88 -7.39
N ALA A 33 -8.94 8.52 -8.29
CA ALA A 33 -10.17 7.97 -8.87
C ALA A 33 -9.92 7.04 -10.07
N LYS A 34 -8.70 7.03 -10.63
CA LYS A 34 -8.30 6.24 -11.82
C LYS A 34 -7.43 5.02 -11.51
N VAL A 35 -7.18 4.78 -10.23
CA VAL A 35 -6.49 3.60 -9.70
C VAL A 35 -7.43 2.39 -9.69
N ASP A 36 -6.86 1.19 -9.63
CA ASP A 36 -7.64 -0.05 -9.55
C ASP A 36 -8.44 -0.20 -8.24
N SER A 37 -9.31 -1.21 -8.20
CA SER A 37 -10.12 -1.52 -7.02
C SER A 37 -9.30 -1.92 -5.80
N ASP A 38 -8.07 -2.43 -5.99
CA ASP A 38 -7.20 -2.85 -4.90
C ASP A 38 -6.71 -1.63 -4.11
N TYR A 39 -6.52 -0.48 -4.79
CA TYR A 39 -6.22 0.78 -4.15
C TYR A 39 -7.32 1.23 -3.16
N ALA A 40 -8.58 0.89 -3.42
CA ALA A 40 -9.67 1.22 -2.51
C ALA A 40 -9.60 0.42 -1.19
N LEU A 41 -8.94 -0.76 -1.19
CA LEU A 41 -8.81 -1.64 -0.03
C LEU A 41 -7.52 -1.40 0.78
N GLN A 42 -6.45 -0.89 0.17
CA GLN A 42 -5.24 -0.55 0.93
C GLN A 42 -5.42 0.69 1.80
N GLY A 43 -4.66 0.79 2.88
CA GLY A 43 -4.65 1.94 3.79
C GLY A 43 -4.69 1.55 5.26
N GLU A 44 -5.00 2.52 6.10
CA GLU A 44 -5.05 2.34 7.55
C GLU A 44 -6.48 2.10 8.02
N TYR A 45 -6.62 1.25 9.04
CA TYR A 45 -7.89 0.88 9.65
C TYR A 45 -7.75 0.94 11.17
N SER A 46 -8.78 1.42 11.86
CA SER A 46 -8.81 1.45 13.32
C SER A 46 -10.22 1.28 13.88
N GLY A 47 -10.29 0.84 15.14
CA GLY A 47 -11.53 0.68 15.88
C GLY A 47 -11.25 0.59 17.38
N SER A 48 -12.25 0.98 18.17
CA SER A 48 -12.27 0.79 19.63
C SER A 48 -13.54 0.04 20.00
N PHE A 49 -13.45 -0.89 20.94
CA PHE A 49 -14.54 -1.79 21.30
C PHE A 49 -14.49 -2.11 22.78
N GLU A 50 -15.66 -2.29 23.38
CA GLU A 50 -15.80 -2.69 24.78
C GLU A 50 -15.57 -4.19 24.93
N ASN A 51 -14.76 -4.58 25.90
CA ASN A 51 -14.58 -5.95 26.31
C ASN A 51 -14.49 -6.00 27.84
N ASN A 52 -15.44 -6.68 28.48
CA ASN A 52 -15.52 -6.79 29.94
C ASN A 52 -15.46 -5.43 30.69
N GLY A 53 -16.01 -4.38 30.10
CA GLY A 53 -16.02 -3.02 30.66
C GLY A 53 -14.74 -2.22 30.45
N GLU A 54 -13.80 -2.73 29.67
CA GLU A 54 -12.60 -2.00 29.22
C GLU A 54 -12.69 -1.70 27.73
N THR A 55 -12.42 -0.45 27.35
CA THR A 55 -12.28 -0.06 25.95
C THR A 55 -10.94 -0.54 25.41
N ILE A 56 -10.97 -1.50 24.48
CA ILE A 56 -9.80 -2.00 23.77
C ILE A 56 -9.73 -1.33 22.39
N LYS A 57 -8.56 -0.84 22.02
CA LYS A 57 -8.29 -0.28 20.69
C LYS A 57 -7.49 -1.24 19.83
N ALA A 58 -7.73 -1.22 18.52
CA ALA A 58 -6.93 -1.93 17.54
C ALA A 58 -6.71 -1.10 16.26
N GLY A 59 -5.61 -1.40 15.57
CA GLY A 59 -5.26 -0.79 14.29
C GLY A 59 -4.73 -1.84 13.31
N ALA A 60 -4.88 -1.58 12.03
CA ALA A 60 -4.28 -2.39 10.98
C ALA A 60 -3.84 -1.52 9.81
N GLN A 61 -2.73 -1.90 9.17
CA GLN A 61 -2.29 -1.35 7.89
C GLN A 61 -2.39 -2.44 6.83
N ILE A 62 -3.14 -2.15 5.76
CA ILE A 62 -3.28 -3.00 4.58
C ILE A 62 -2.37 -2.46 3.48
N ILE A 63 -1.54 -3.33 2.93
CA ILE A 63 -0.63 -3.05 1.83
C ILE A 63 -1.08 -3.88 0.63
N ALA A 64 -1.41 -3.23 -0.49
CA ALA A 64 -1.59 -3.92 -1.77
C ALA A 64 -0.21 -4.31 -2.31
N LEU A 65 0.00 -5.59 -2.59
CA LEU A 65 1.24 -6.14 -3.15
C LEU A 65 1.17 -6.26 -4.68
N GLY A 66 0.00 -6.00 -5.27
CA GLY A 66 -0.29 -6.25 -6.68
C GLY A 66 -0.82 -7.66 -6.92
N ASN A 67 -1.31 -7.93 -8.14
CA ASN A 67 -1.87 -9.24 -8.53
C ASN A 67 -2.94 -9.78 -7.56
N ALA A 68 -3.80 -8.90 -7.03
CA ALA A 68 -4.82 -9.24 -6.05
C ALA A 68 -4.26 -9.80 -4.72
N GLU A 69 -2.97 -9.61 -4.43
CA GLU A 69 -2.33 -9.99 -3.16
C GLU A 69 -2.21 -8.80 -2.21
N PHE A 70 -2.38 -9.08 -0.93
CA PHE A 70 -2.34 -8.08 0.13
C PHE A 70 -1.54 -8.58 1.32
N ALA A 71 -0.89 -7.67 2.03
CA ALA A 71 -0.34 -7.90 3.35
C ALA A 71 -1.10 -7.08 4.40
N ILE A 72 -1.22 -7.64 5.60
CA ILE A 72 -1.70 -6.94 6.79
C ILE A 72 -0.57 -6.82 7.82
N SER A 73 -0.44 -5.63 8.40
CA SER A 73 0.21 -5.45 9.71
C SER A 73 -0.86 -5.07 10.72
N PHE A 74 -1.14 -5.96 11.66
CA PHE A 74 -2.12 -5.76 12.73
C PHE A 74 -1.42 -5.30 14.01
N TYR A 75 -2.00 -4.28 14.65
CA TYR A 75 -1.44 -3.57 15.80
C TYR A 75 -2.43 -3.63 16.97
N PRO A 76 -2.20 -4.53 17.94
CA PRO A 76 -2.94 -4.53 19.19
C PRO A 76 -2.73 -3.20 19.94
N GLY A 77 -3.81 -2.54 20.35
CA GLY A 77 -3.75 -1.24 21.05
C GLY A 77 -3.91 -0.01 20.15
N GLY A 78 -4.02 -0.16 18.82
CA GLY A 78 -4.24 0.97 17.89
C GLY A 78 -3.16 1.08 16.83
N LEU A 79 -3.16 2.13 16.01
CA LEU A 79 -2.14 2.33 14.97
C LEU A 79 -0.83 2.90 15.58
N PRO A 80 0.31 2.82 14.86
CA PRO A 80 1.50 3.57 15.24
C PRO A 80 1.20 5.06 15.43
N GLY A 81 1.57 5.61 16.59
CA GLY A 81 1.26 7.00 16.95
C GLY A 81 -0.22 7.25 17.26
N ASP A 82 -1.01 6.21 17.46
CA ASP A 82 -2.41 6.26 17.90
C ASP A 82 -2.76 5.03 18.76
N GLY A 83 -1.98 4.83 19.83
CA GLY A 83 -2.16 3.79 20.84
C GLY A 83 -1.12 2.66 20.80
N PHE A 84 -0.59 2.29 19.63
CA PHE A 84 0.46 1.28 19.56
C PHE A 84 1.80 1.79 20.13
N GLY A 85 2.42 0.96 20.97
CA GLY A 85 3.75 1.21 21.54
C GLY A 85 4.90 0.98 20.56
N LYS A 86 6.15 0.99 21.05
CA LYS A 86 7.35 0.81 20.21
C LYS A 86 7.74 -0.66 19.97
N ASP A 87 7.14 -1.59 20.71
CA ASP A 87 7.50 -3.00 20.67
C ASP A 87 6.94 -3.69 19.41
N LYS A 88 7.80 -3.81 18.40
CA LYS A 88 7.44 -4.39 17.10
C LYS A 88 7.15 -5.90 17.15
N SER A 89 7.56 -6.61 18.21
CA SER A 89 7.29 -8.05 18.36
C SER A 89 5.79 -8.34 18.52
N LYS A 90 5.00 -7.33 18.92
CA LYS A 90 3.55 -7.42 19.08
C LYS A 90 2.76 -7.27 17.78
N VAL A 91 3.42 -6.87 16.69
CA VAL A 91 2.75 -6.70 15.39
C VAL A 91 2.54 -8.07 14.76
N VAL A 92 1.28 -8.42 14.49
CA VAL A 92 0.92 -9.65 13.78
C VAL A 92 0.88 -9.36 12.29
N ARG A 93 1.54 -10.20 11.48
CA ARG A 93 1.60 -10.03 10.03
C ARG A 93 1.11 -11.28 9.33
N ALA A 94 0.41 -11.07 8.23
CA ALA A 94 -0.06 -12.13 7.35
C ALA A 94 -0.24 -11.59 5.93
N ASN A 95 -0.26 -12.52 4.97
CA ASN A 95 -0.64 -12.23 3.60
C ASN A 95 -1.99 -12.89 3.30
N GLY A 96 -2.67 -12.36 2.30
CA GLY A 96 -3.93 -12.90 1.81
C GLY A 96 -4.14 -12.53 0.35
N LYS A 97 -5.06 -13.23 -0.30
CA LYS A 97 -5.46 -12.97 -1.68
C LYS A 97 -6.90 -12.52 -1.73
N LEU A 98 -7.20 -11.56 -2.61
CA LEU A 98 -8.55 -11.10 -2.87
C LEU A 98 -9.32 -12.15 -3.66
N GLU A 99 -10.35 -12.69 -3.02
CA GLU A 99 -11.25 -13.68 -3.57
C GLU A 99 -12.69 -13.29 -3.24
N ASN A 100 -13.56 -13.29 -4.25
CA ASN A 100 -14.98 -12.97 -4.09
C ASN A 100 -15.25 -11.63 -3.36
N GLY A 101 -14.38 -10.63 -3.57
CA GLY A 101 -14.53 -9.30 -2.97
C GLY A 101 -14.04 -9.17 -1.52
N SER A 102 -13.33 -10.18 -0.99
CA SER A 102 -12.75 -10.14 0.35
C SER A 102 -11.33 -10.74 0.38
N VAL A 103 -10.53 -10.30 1.35
CA VAL A 103 -9.21 -10.88 1.63
C VAL A 103 -9.23 -11.49 3.01
N LYS A 104 -8.94 -12.79 3.12
CA LYS A 104 -8.77 -13.46 4.41
C LYS A 104 -7.29 -13.51 4.79
N PHE A 105 -7.00 -13.07 6.01
CA PHE A 105 -5.70 -13.16 6.65
C PHE A 105 -5.79 -14.09 7.84
N THR A 106 -4.88 -15.06 7.93
CA THR A 106 -4.82 -16.01 9.05
C THR A 106 -3.54 -15.79 9.84
N GLY A 107 -3.65 -15.72 11.16
CA GLY A 107 -2.52 -15.64 12.07
C GLY A 107 -2.70 -16.56 13.27
N GLU A 108 -1.66 -16.66 14.10
CA GLU A 108 -1.66 -17.53 15.29
C GLU A 108 -2.72 -17.15 16.33
N LYS A 109 -3.14 -15.88 16.34
CA LYS A 109 -4.06 -15.31 17.35
C LYS A 109 -5.48 -15.10 16.83
N GLY A 110 -5.81 -15.62 15.67
CA GLY A 110 -7.11 -15.46 15.03
C GLY A 110 -6.99 -15.09 13.55
N SER A 111 -8.08 -14.55 13.00
CA SER A 111 -8.12 -14.17 11.58
C SER A 111 -8.76 -12.80 11.36
N ALA A 112 -8.50 -12.23 10.19
CA ALA A 112 -9.06 -10.97 9.76
C ALA A 112 -9.61 -11.10 8.34
N VAL A 113 -10.78 -10.51 8.08
CA VAL A 113 -11.39 -10.48 6.75
C VAL A 113 -11.57 -9.03 6.32
N LEU A 114 -10.80 -8.61 5.32
CA LEU A 114 -10.89 -7.31 4.70
C LEU A 114 -11.95 -7.31 3.60
N SER A 115 -12.79 -6.28 3.59
CA SER A 115 -13.77 -6.00 2.55
C SER A 115 -13.96 -4.49 2.41
N LYS A 116 -14.88 -4.07 1.53
CA LYS A 116 -15.30 -2.66 1.41
C LYS A 116 -15.83 -2.07 2.72
N ASP A 117 -16.36 -2.89 3.61
CA ASP A 117 -17.00 -2.44 4.85
C ASP A 117 -16.00 -2.29 6.01
N GLY A 118 -14.74 -2.68 5.82
CA GLY A 118 -13.68 -2.65 6.81
C GLY A 118 -13.00 -4.01 7.00
N ILE A 119 -12.36 -4.17 8.15
CA ILE A 119 -11.69 -5.41 8.56
C ILE A 119 -12.48 -6.03 9.70
N ALA A 120 -13.17 -7.13 9.44
CA ALA A 120 -13.78 -7.94 10.48
C ALA A 120 -12.72 -8.82 11.15
N LEU A 121 -12.69 -8.84 12.48
CA LEU A 121 -11.75 -9.64 13.27
C LEU A 121 -12.46 -10.88 13.82
N PHE A 122 -11.72 -11.99 13.93
CA PHE A 122 -12.21 -13.25 14.48
C PHE A 122 -11.16 -13.84 15.42
N ASP A 123 -11.60 -14.47 16.51
CA ASP A 123 -10.72 -15.22 17.40
C ASP A 123 -10.26 -16.55 16.76
N THR A 124 -9.53 -17.37 17.53
CA THR A 124 -9.02 -18.67 17.07
C THR A 124 -10.11 -19.72 16.88
N ASP A 125 -11.26 -19.56 17.53
CA ASP A 125 -12.41 -20.45 17.43
C ASP A 125 -13.34 -20.05 16.27
N GLY A 126 -13.05 -18.92 15.62
CA GLY A 126 -13.82 -18.37 14.51
C GLY A 126 -15.01 -17.52 14.96
N ASN A 127 -15.12 -17.17 16.24
CA ASN A 127 -16.17 -16.27 16.70
C ASN A 127 -15.90 -14.86 16.17
N GLY A 128 -16.95 -14.23 15.66
CA GLY A 128 -16.90 -12.87 15.13
C GLY A 128 -16.65 -11.84 16.22
N GLY A 129 -15.74 -10.92 15.93
CA GLY A 129 -15.38 -9.79 16.77
C GLY A 129 -15.68 -8.44 16.11
N PRO A 130 -15.03 -7.37 16.58
CA PRO A 130 -15.27 -6.01 16.11
C PRO A 130 -14.76 -5.79 14.67
N VAL A 131 -15.34 -4.79 14.01
CA VAL A 131 -14.96 -4.36 12.65
C VAL A 131 -14.13 -3.08 12.74
N LEU A 132 -12.90 -3.11 12.21
CA LEU A 132 -12.07 -1.91 12.05
C LEU A 132 -12.52 -1.15 10.80
N LYS A 133 -12.64 0.17 10.92
CA LYS A 133 -13.04 1.06 9.81
C LYS A 133 -11.82 1.75 9.21
N LYS A 134 -11.88 2.01 7.90
CA LYS A 134 -10.82 2.73 7.20
C LYS A 134 -10.68 4.14 7.76
N VAL A 135 -9.46 4.60 7.97
CA VAL A 135 -9.17 5.94 8.50
C VAL A 135 -8.24 6.68 7.55
N ASN A 136 -8.52 7.97 7.35
CA ASN A 136 -7.65 8.88 6.61
C ASN A 136 -7.06 9.89 7.59
N ARG A 137 -5.81 9.69 7.99
CA ARG A 137 -5.13 10.60 8.93
C ARG A 137 -4.80 11.90 8.24
N LYS A 138 -5.10 13.01 8.91
CA LYS A 138 -4.68 14.36 8.51
C LYS A 138 -3.74 14.91 9.58
N SER A 139 -2.73 15.67 9.15
CA SER A 139 -1.87 16.37 10.10
C SER A 139 -2.70 17.40 10.88
N PRO A 140 -2.55 17.51 12.21
CA PRO A 140 -3.12 18.61 12.97
C PRO A 140 -2.62 19.99 12.52
N THR A 141 -1.46 20.03 11.85
CA THR A 141 -0.86 21.26 11.30
C THR A 141 -1.18 21.49 9.84
N LEU A 142 -2.02 20.64 9.21
CA LEU A 142 -2.38 20.81 7.81
C LEU A 142 -3.10 22.16 7.61
N GLY A 143 -2.53 23.03 6.78
CA GLY A 143 -3.04 24.38 6.56
C GLY A 143 -2.76 25.38 7.70
N ALA A 144 -2.00 24.99 8.73
CA ALA A 144 -1.55 25.93 9.74
C ALA A 144 -0.66 27.00 9.11
N LYS A 145 -0.81 28.24 9.58
CA LYS A 145 0.02 29.35 9.10
C LYS A 145 1.49 29.10 9.48
N PRO A 146 2.43 29.55 8.63
CA PRO A 146 3.85 29.57 8.99
C PRO A 146 4.04 30.25 10.36
N PRO A 147 4.90 29.70 11.24
CA PRO A 147 5.23 30.33 12.51
C PRO A 147 5.77 31.76 12.34
N LYS A 148 5.64 32.61 13.37
CA LYS A 148 6.15 33.98 13.30
C LYS A 148 7.66 33.99 13.02
N GLY A 149 8.06 34.72 11.98
CA GLY A 149 9.46 34.83 11.54
C GLY A 149 9.95 33.69 10.64
N ALA A 150 9.09 32.72 10.30
CA ALA A 150 9.43 31.69 9.33
C ALA A 150 9.55 32.29 7.92
N VAL A 151 10.55 31.83 7.16
CA VAL A 151 10.66 32.09 5.73
C VAL A 151 9.72 31.13 5.01
N VAL A 152 8.79 31.67 4.22
CA VAL A 152 7.87 30.87 3.40
C VAL A 152 8.57 30.54 2.09
N LEU A 153 8.92 29.26 1.91
CA LEU A 153 9.57 28.81 0.68
C LEU A 153 8.58 28.59 -0.46
N PHE A 154 7.35 28.18 -0.14
CA PHE A 154 6.27 27.99 -1.10
C PHE A 154 4.92 27.94 -0.36
N ASP A 155 3.93 28.67 -0.87
CA ASP A 155 2.54 28.68 -0.36
C ASP A 155 1.50 28.63 -1.49
N GLY A 156 1.95 28.36 -2.72
CA GLY A 156 1.11 28.36 -3.92
C GLY A 156 0.98 29.72 -4.61
N SER A 157 1.52 30.81 -4.05
CA SER A 157 1.40 32.14 -4.66
C SER A 157 2.45 32.42 -5.74
N ASN A 158 3.69 31.97 -5.57
CA ASN A 158 4.80 32.19 -6.49
C ASN A 158 5.92 31.15 -6.30
N VAL A 159 6.98 31.26 -7.10
CA VAL A 159 8.13 30.35 -7.13
C VAL A 159 9.47 31.10 -7.06
N ASP A 160 9.48 32.31 -6.51
CA ASP A 160 10.65 33.21 -6.52
C ASP A 160 11.86 32.63 -5.78
N ASN A 161 11.62 31.70 -4.85
CA ASN A 161 12.66 30.99 -4.09
C ASN A 161 13.25 29.78 -4.84
N TRP A 162 12.77 29.44 -6.04
CA TRP A 162 13.16 28.25 -6.79
C TRP A 162 13.81 28.62 -8.12
N LYS A 163 14.93 27.95 -8.47
CA LYS A 163 15.53 28.09 -9.79
C LYS A 163 14.66 27.35 -10.80
N ASN A 164 14.34 27.97 -11.93
CA ASN A 164 13.44 27.38 -12.94
C ASN A 164 12.09 26.92 -12.37
N GLY A 165 11.61 27.56 -11.29
CA GLY A 165 10.34 27.25 -10.66
C GLY A 165 9.18 27.43 -11.65
N ARG A 166 8.22 26.50 -11.60
CA ARG A 166 7.00 26.54 -12.42
C ARG A 166 5.81 26.16 -11.56
N LEU A 167 4.69 26.81 -11.82
CA LEU A 167 3.40 26.49 -11.22
C LEU A 167 2.55 25.72 -12.24
N SER A 168 1.83 24.72 -11.76
CA SER A 168 0.69 24.16 -12.48
C SER A 168 -0.51 25.11 -12.44
N ASP A 169 -1.51 24.85 -13.27
CA ASP A 169 -2.75 25.65 -13.32
C ASP A 169 -3.52 25.67 -12.00
N ASP A 170 -3.35 24.64 -11.16
CA ASP A 170 -3.94 24.52 -9.82
C ASP A 170 -3.02 25.00 -8.69
N GLY A 171 -1.91 25.68 -9.01
CA GLY A 171 -1.05 26.37 -8.04
C GLY A 171 -0.09 25.45 -7.27
N LEU A 172 0.25 24.29 -7.83
CA LEU A 172 1.25 23.37 -7.27
C LEU A 172 2.64 23.65 -7.86
N LEU A 173 3.68 23.45 -7.05
CA LEU A 173 5.06 23.51 -7.53
C LEU A 173 5.34 22.30 -8.42
N MET A 174 5.70 22.55 -9.69
CA MET A 174 6.07 21.50 -10.64
C MET A 174 7.50 21.00 -10.41
N GLU A 175 7.77 19.76 -10.78
CA GLU A 175 9.10 19.16 -10.68
C GLU A 175 10.15 19.82 -11.62
N GLY A 176 11.43 19.66 -11.25
CA GLY A 176 12.57 20.10 -12.07
C GLY A 176 13.18 21.46 -11.70
N THR A 177 13.06 21.87 -10.44
CA THR A 177 13.62 23.10 -9.86
C THR A 177 15.09 22.98 -9.45
#